data_AF-A0A0J1GSK6-F1
#
_entry.id   AF-A0A0J1GSK6-F1
#
_cell.length_a   1.000
_cell.length_b   1.000
_cell.length_c   1.000
_cell.angle_alpha   90.00
_cell.angle_beta   90.00
_cell.angle_gamma   90.00
#
_symmetry.space_group_name_H-M   'P 1'
#
loop_
_entity.id
_entity.type
_entity.pdbx_description
1 polymer ?
#
loop_
_entity_poly.entity_id
_entity_poly.type
_entity_poly.pdbx_seq_one_letter_code
_entity_poly.pdbx_strand_id
1 'polypeptide(L)'
;FHVMGLTCSPMRGRGLHGYENSCVLLDKTGKVECGLLGIGGNNETVFVQINGRGCKYVFEQIDTFRLHWWLTQILHVFTLSRLDLAVDDYSGCFDCKYAEMAWREGAFRTSVRGMGPKMNPHRVIAPNGDLLEEATIVGSRQSAVYWRVYNKKLEQGLNKLA
;
A
#
# COMPACT_ATOMS: atom_id res chain seq x y z
N PHE A 1 11.40 12.05 11.58
CA PHE A 1 11.53 11.28 10.32
C PHE A 1 12.96 10.99 9.89
N HIS A 2 13.95 11.84 10.20
CA HIS A 2 15.34 11.64 9.80
C HIS A 2 15.94 10.26 10.17
N VAL A 3 15.58 9.73 11.34
CA VAL A 3 16.02 8.38 11.79
C VAL A 3 15.48 7.25 10.91
N MET A 4 14.32 7.46 10.27
CA MET A 4 13.74 6.55 9.27
C MET A 4 14.27 6.87 7.85
N GLY A 5 15.24 7.76 7.73
CA GLY A 5 15.78 8.26 6.47
C GLY A 5 14.86 9.19 5.69
N LEU A 6 13.73 9.60 6.24
CA LEU A 6 12.77 10.44 5.54
C LEU A 6 12.96 11.93 5.87
N THR A 7 12.75 12.77 4.86
CA THR A 7 12.72 14.23 4.98
C THR A 7 11.34 14.77 4.56
N CYS A 8 10.97 15.95 5.04
CA CYS A 8 9.72 16.59 4.66
C CYS A 8 9.98 17.65 3.59
N SER A 9 9.14 17.70 2.55
CA SER A 9 9.08 18.84 1.64
C SER A 9 8.60 20.11 2.38
N PRO A 10 8.72 21.29 1.77
CA PRO A 10 7.93 22.45 2.19
C PRO A 10 6.44 22.11 2.27
N MET A 11 5.72 22.81 3.14
CA MET A 11 4.28 22.67 3.26
C MET A 11 3.60 23.03 1.93
N ARG A 12 2.63 22.22 1.54
CA ARG A 12 1.95 22.34 0.24
C ARG A 12 0.87 23.44 0.22
N GLY A 13 0.48 23.96 1.39
CA GLY A 13 -0.65 24.91 1.51
C GLY A 13 -2.01 24.29 1.16
N ARG A 14 -2.12 22.96 1.21
CA ARG A 14 -3.37 22.22 0.98
C ARG A 14 -3.48 21.04 1.93
N GLY A 15 -4.69 20.79 2.40
CA GLY A 15 -5.01 19.72 3.33
C GLY A 15 -4.91 18.30 2.73
N LEU A 16 -5.10 17.32 3.61
CA LEU A 16 -5.10 15.88 3.31
C LEU A 16 -6.03 15.19 4.31
N HIS A 17 -7.02 14.40 3.89
CA HIS A 17 -7.88 13.61 4.80
C HIS A 17 -8.46 14.39 6.01
N GLY A 18 -8.91 15.63 5.78
CA GLY A 18 -9.45 16.49 6.84
C GLY A 18 -8.40 17.23 7.69
N TYR A 19 -7.11 16.99 7.45
CA TYR A 19 -6.03 17.81 7.98
C TYR A 19 -5.91 19.12 7.19
N GLU A 20 -5.55 20.21 7.86
CA GLU A 20 -5.54 21.56 7.29
C GLU A 20 -4.42 21.79 6.28
N ASN A 21 -3.25 21.19 6.54
CA ASN A 21 -2.09 21.31 5.67
C ASN A 21 -1.35 19.98 5.53
N SER A 22 -0.50 19.87 4.50
CA SER A 22 0.24 18.64 4.23
C SER A 22 1.62 18.92 3.61
N CYS A 23 2.53 17.98 3.77
CA CYS A 23 3.79 17.94 3.04
C CYS A 23 4.05 16.54 2.48
N VAL A 24 5.00 16.45 1.55
CA VAL A 24 5.45 15.20 0.96
C VAL A 24 6.60 14.66 1.81
N LEU A 25 6.55 13.37 2.14
CA LEU A 25 7.69 12.67 2.70
C LEU A 25 8.59 12.23 1.55
N LEU A 26 9.85 12.64 1.61
CA LEU A 26 10.86 12.38 0.60
C LEU A 26 11.96 11.51 1.19
N ASP A 27 12.73 10.86 0.32
CA ASP A 27 13.99 10.21 0.71
C ASP A 27 15.03 11.24 1.19
N LYS A 28 16.20 10.77 1.64
CA LYS A 28 17.31 11.65 2.05
C LYS A 28 17.77 12.62 0.95
N THR A 29 17.61 12.25 -0.32
CA THR A 29 18.02 13.10 -1.45
C THR A 29 16.99 14.17 -1.81
N GLY A 30 15.77 14.07 -1.28
CA GLY A 30 14.66 14.98 -1.61
C GLY A 30 14.05 14.75 -3.00
N LYS A 31 14.40 13.66 -3.69
CA LYS A 31 13.99 13.41 -5.09
C LYS A 31 12.87 12.39 -5.20
N VAL A 32 12.75 11.50 -4.22
CA VAL A 32 11.84 10.35 -4.28
C VAL A 32 10.71 10.53 -3.28
N GLU A 33 9.49 10.59 -3.78
CA GLU A 33 8.29 10.57 -2.95
C GLU A 33 8.11 9.22 -2.25
N CYS A 34 8.17 9.26 -0.92
CA CYS A 34 8.04 8.12 -0.01
C CYS A 34 6.69 8.12 0.72
N GLY A 35 5.93 9.21 0.69
CA GLY A 35 4.66 9.30 1.40
C GLY A 35 4.14 10.71 1.58
N LEU A 36 3.17 10.86 2.49
CA LEU A 36 2.52 12.12 2.83
C LEU A 36 2.42 12.28 4.34
N LEU A 37 2.44 13.53 4.78
CA LEU A 37 2.22 13.91 6.16
C LEU A 37 1.16 15.01 6.22
N GLY A 38 0.17 14.87 7.09
CA GLY A 38 -0.90 15.83 7.34
C GLY A 38 -0.81 16.39 8.76
N ILE A 39 -1.01 17.71 8.90
CA ILE A 39 -0.97 18.44 10.18
C ILE A 39 -2.13 19.45 10.26
N GLY A 40 -2.49 19.82 11.49
CA GLY A 40 -3.57 20.76 11.78
C GLY A 40 -4.95 20.14 11.59
N GLY A 41 -5.95 20.65 12.31
CA GLY A 41 -7.27 20.02 12.39
C GLY A 41 -7.23 18.65 13.09
N ASN A 42 -8.30 17.86 12.96
CA ASN A 42 -8.40 16.50 13.52
C ASN A 42 -7.96 16.36 15.00
N ASN A 43 -8.37 17.31 15.85
CA ASN A 43 -7.96 17.35 17.27
C ASN A 43 -6.43 17.43 17.48
N GLU A 44 -5.74 18.20 16.63
CA GLU A 44 -4.29 18.41 16.71
C GLU A 44 -3.46 17.12 16.56
N THR A 45 -4.01 16.11 15.88
CA THR A 45 -3.24 14.90 15.56
C THR A 45 -2.33 15.12 14.34
N VAL A 46 -1.45 14.15 14.09
CA VAL A 46 -0.63 14.09 12.87
C VAL A 46 -0.95 12.81 12.13
N PHE A 47 -1.17 12.92 10.82
CA PHE A 47 -1.32 11.77 9.94
C PHE A 47 -0.06 11.53 9.14
N VAL A 48 0.34 10.26 9.08
CA VAL A 48 1.53 9.82 8.35
C VAL A 48 1.12 8.65 7.47
N GLN A 49 1.39 8.77 6.17
CA GLN A 49 1.24 7.69 5.21
C GLN A 49 2.57 7.46 4.52
N ILE A 50 3.06 6.22 4.54
CA ILE A 50 4.24 5.80 3.80
C ILE A 50 3.77 4.86 2.69
N ASN A 51 4.15 5.15 1.44
CA ASN A 51 3.78 4.34 0.28
C ASN A 51 4.69 3.11 0.15
N GLY A 52 4.39 2.17 -0.75
CA GLY A 52 5.18 0.93 -0.90
C GLY A 52 6.68 1.17 -1.18
N ARG A 53 7.01 2.22 -1.96
CA ARG A 53 8.40 2.61 -2.23
C ARG A 53 9.07 3.17 -0.97
N GLY A 54 8.35 4.00 -0.21
CA GLY A 54 8.80 4.53 1.07
C GLY A 54 9.00 3.43 2.12
N CYS A 55 8.14 2.42 2.19
CA CYS A 55 8.31 1.30 3.12
C CYS A 55 9.61 0.53 2.82
N LYS A 56 9.87 0.22 1.54
CA LYS A 56 11.14 -0.40 1.14
C LYS A 56 12.33 0.45 1.58
N TYR A 57 12.28 1.75 1.29
CA TYR A 57 13.35 2.66 1.67
C TYR A 57 13.56 2.74 3.18
N VAL A 58 12.50 2.84 3.99
CA VAL A 58 12.61 2.86 5.45
C VAL A 58 13.30 1.58 5.96
N PHE A 59 12.89 0.40 5.48
CA PHE A 59 13.51 -0.87 5.89
C PHE A 59 14.98 -1.01 5.46
N GLU A 60 15.43 -0.27 4.43
CA GLU A 60 16.86 -0.18 4.07
C GLU A 60 17.65 0.73 5.03
N GLN A 61 16.99 1.61 5.79
CA GLN A 61 17.62 2.59 6.68
C GLN A 61 17.57 2.23 8.17
N ILE A 62 16.55 1.47 8.59
CA ILE A 62 16.33 1.12 9.99
C ILE A 62 15.82 -0.32 10.13
N ASP A 63 16.31 -1.02 11.14
CA ASP A 63 15.80 -2.35 11.47
C ASP A 63 14.39 -2.29 12.10
N THR A 64 13.68 -3.42 12.05
CA THR A 64 12.29 -3.52 12.48
C THR A 64 12.10 -3.26 13.97
N PHE A 65 13.05 -3.68 14.81
CA PHE A 65 12.98 -3.47 16.25
C PHE A 65 13.06 -1.98 16.60
N ARG A 66 14.05 -1.28 16.03
CA ARG A 66 14.17 0.17 16.20
C ARG A 66 12.99 0.91 15.60
N LEU A 67 12.49 0.51 14.43
CA LEU A 67 11.30 1.13 13.84
C LEU A 67 10.09 1.02 14.78
N HIS A 68 9.82 -0.18 15.30
CA HIS A 68 8.75 -0.40 16.27
C HIS A 68 8.93 0.47 17.52
N TRP A 69 10.15 0.54 18.08
CA TRP A 69 10.44 1.38 19.23
C TRP A 69 10.19 2.87 18.94
N TRP A 70 10.61 3.38 17.78
CA TRP A 70 10.37 4.78 17.40
C TRP A 70 8.88 5.08 17.22
N LEU A 71 8.14 4.20 16.56
CA LEU A 71 6.70 4.37 16.36
C LEU A 71 5.94 4.36 17.69
N THR A 72 6.30 3.46 18.60
CA THR A 72 5.56 3.26 19.86
C THR A 72 6.02 4.18 20.99
N GLN A 73 7.32 4.33 21.20
CA GLN A 73 7.88 5.02 22.37
C GLN A 73 8.22 6.48 22.12
N ILE A 74 8.46 6.88 20.87
CA ILE A 74 8.85 8.27 20.56
C ILE A 74 7.73 9.03 19.87
N LEU A 75 7.17 8.46 18.80
CA LEU A 75 6.10 9.09 18.03
C LEU A 75 4.72 8.83 18.62
N HIS A 76 4.62 7.92 19.61
CA HIS A 76 3.37 7.57 20.27
C HIS A 76 2.23 7.29 19.27
N VAL A 77 2.51 6.44 18.28
CA VAL A 77 1.52 6.02 17.29
C VAL A 77 0.54 5.06 17.96
N PHE A 78 -0.64 5.57 18.32
CA PHE A 78 -1.68 4.79 19.00
C PHE A 78 -2.67 4.11 18.07
N THR A 79 -2.73 4.52 16.80
CA THR A 79 -3.72 4.04 15.84
C THR A 79 -3.10 3.76 14.48
N LEU A 80 -3.41 2.59 13.92
CA LEU A 80 -3.15 2.27 12.52
C LEU A 80 -4.45 2.40 11.73
N SER A 81 -4.50 3.39 10.84
CA SER A 81 -5.66 3.61 9.96
C SER A 81 -5.66 2.64 8.77
N ARG A 82 -4.48 2.18 8.34
CA ARG A 82 -4.32 1.23 7.23
C ARG A 82 -2.97 0.51 7.32
N LEU A 83 -2.98 -0.78 6.98
CA LEU A 83 -1.79 -1.61 6.80
C LEU A 83 -1.96 -2.45 5.54
N ASP A 84 -1.03 -2.34 4.60
CA ASP A 84 -0.98 -3.18 3.41
C ASP A 84 0.12 -4.23 3.62
N LEU A 85 -0.26 -5.51 3.62
CA LEU A 85 0.66 -6.64 3.63
C LEU A 85 0.83 -7.18 2.21
N ALA A 86 2.03 -7.64 1.88
CA ALA A 86 2.35 -8.18 0.56
C ALA A 86 3.19 -9.45 0.68
N VAL A 87 2.96 -10.37 -0.27
CA VAL A 87 3.74 -11.58 -0.48
C VAL A 87 3.99 -11.66 -1.98
N ASP A 88 5.27 -11.75 -2.37
CA ASP A 88 5.67 -11.92 -3.76
C ASP A 88 5.81 -13.41 -4.08
N ASP A 89 5.04 -13.90 -5.05
CA ASP A 89 5.13 -15.28 -5.53
C ASP A 89 5.95 -15.36 -6.82
N TYR A 90 7.16 -15.89 -6.71
CA TYR A 90 8.04 -16.16 -7.85
C TYR A 90 7.85 -17.56 -8.45
N SER A 91 7.04 -18.43 -7.83
CA SER A 91 6.76 -19.78 -8.31
C SER A 91 5.61 -19.84 -9.32
N GLY A 92 4.70 -18.86 -9.28
CA GLY A 92 3.52 -18.79 -10.14
C GLY A 92 2.35 -19.66 -9.67
N CYS A 93 2.39 -20.16 -8.43
CA CYS A 93 1.31 -20.97 -7.86
C CYS A 93 0.08 -20.15 -7.44
N PHE A 94 0.25 -18.86 -7.15
CA PHE A 94 -0.78 -17.98 -6.60
C PHE A 94 -1.14 -16.84 -7.56
N ASP A 95 -1.48 -17.19 -8.80
CA ASP A 95 -1.87 -16.23 -9.84
C ASP A 95 -3.33 -15.73 -9.71
N CYS A 96 -3.74 -14.87 -10.65
CA CYS A 96 -5.11 -14.34 -10.69
C CYS A 96 -6.16 -15.44 -10.85
N LYS A 97 -5.87 -16.47 -11.64
CA LYS A 97 -6.80 -17.59 -11.88
C LYS A 97 -6.98 -18.43 -10.63
N TYR A 98 -5.90 -18.67 -9.89
CA TYR A 98 -5.94 -19.31 -8.57
C TYR A 98 -6.75 -18.47 -7.59
N ALA A 99 -6.58 -17.14 -7.58
CA ALA A 99 -7.35 -16.26 -6.71
C ALA A 99 -8.86 -16.31 -7.01
N GLU A 100 -9.28 -16.39 -8.28
CA GLU A 100 -10.68 -16.59 -8.65
C GLU A 100 -11.24 -17.91 -8.13
N MET A 101 -10.46 -19.00 -8.23
CA MET A 101 -10.82 -20.31 -7.69
C MET A 101 -10.96 -20.27 -6.17
N ALA A 102 -9.94 -19.77 -5.47
CA ALA A 102 -9.93 -19.63 -4.02
C ALA A 102 -11.10 -18.75 -3.52
N TRP A 103 -11.51 -17.74 -4.29
CA TRP A 103 -12.71 -16.95 -3.97
C TRP A 103 -14.00 -17.76 -4.05
N ARG A 104 -14.16 -18.59 -5.09
CA ARG A 104 -15.33 -19.49 -5.21
C ARG A 104 -15.38 -20.51 -4.06
N GLU A 105 -14.23 -20.93 -3.57
CA GLU A 105 -14.07 -21.82 -2.42
C GLU A 105 -14.23 -21.11 -1.06
N GLY A 106 -14.42 -19.78 -1.06
CA GLY A 106 -14.68 -19.00 0.14
C GLY A 106 -13.44 -18.63 0.96
N ALA A 107 -12.22 -18.78 0.41
CA ALA A 107 -10.97 -18.49 1.11
C ALA A 107 -10.82 -17.03 1.59
N PHE A 108 -11.52 -16.09 0.93
CA PHE A 108 -11.49 -14.67 1.27
C PHE A 108 -12.59 -14.24 2.26
N ARG A 109 -13.37 -15.18 2.79
CA ARG A 109 -14.42 -14.85 3.77
C ARG A 109 -13.79 -14.52 5.12
N THR A 110 -14.21 -13.39 5.69
CA THR A 110 -13.84 -13.00 7.07
C THR A 110 -14.86 -13.49 8.11
N SER A 111 -15.98 -14.07 7.67
CA SER A 111 -17.02 -14.62 8.52
C SER A 111 -17.71 -15.83 7.88
N VAL A 112 -18.09 -16.78 8.74
CA VAL A 112 -18.92 -17.94 8.39
C VAL A 112 -20.36 -17.56 8.05
N ARG A 113 -20.82 -16.37 8.48
CA ARG A 113 -22.18 -15.86 8.23
C ARG A 113 -22.16 -14.67 7.28
N GLY A 114 -23.29 -14.42 6.62
CA GLY A 114 -23.49 -13.28 5.71
C GLY A 114 -22.97 -13.51 4.29
N MET A 115 -23.07 -12.47 3.46
CA MET A 115 -22.53 -12.49 2.11
C MET A 115 -21.00 -12.37 2.13
N GLY A 116 -20.34 -13.17 1.29
CA GLY A 116 -18.90 -13.05 1.07
C GLY A 116 -18.53 -11.74 0.36
N PRO A 117 -17.24 -11.35 0.38
CA PRO A 117 -16.79 -10.17 -0.36
C PRO A 117 -16.99 -10.38 -1.87
N LYS A 118 -17.28 -9.29 -2.60
CA LYS A 118 -17.36 -9.33 -4.06
C LYS A 118 -15.97 -9.52 -4.67
N MET A 119 -15.87 -10.30 -5.73
CA MET A 119 -14.67 -10.43 -6.54
C MET A 119 -14.86 -9.66 -7.86
N ASN A 120 -13.82 -8.96 -8.28
CA ASN A 120 -13.78 -8.17 -9.49
C ASN A 120 -12.49 -8.51 -10.27
N PRO A 121 -12.60 -9.25 -11.39
CA PRO A 121 -11.47 -9.48 -12.27
C PRO A 121 -11.17 -8.21 -13.07
N HIS A 122 -9.92 -7.80 -13.13
CA HIS A 122 -9.45 -6.61 -13.82
C HIS A 122 -8.38 -7.00 -14.85
N ARG A 123 -8.62 -6.69 -16.12
CA ARG A 123 -7.68 -6.92 -17.21
C ARG A 123 -7.71 -5.73 -18.17
N VAL A 124 -6.52 -5.27 -18.56
CA VAL A 124 -6.36 -4.24 -19.60
C VAL A 124 -5.57 -4.86 -20.74
N ILE A 125 -6.13 -4.80 -21.94
CA ILE A 125 -5.53 -5.38 -23.16
C ILE A 125 -5.31 -4.25 -24.15
N ALA A 126 -4.10 -4.17 -24.72
CA ALA A 126 -3.74 -3.22 -25.75
C ALA A 126 -4.40 -3.55 -27.10
N PRO A 127 -4.50 -2.60 -28.04
CA PRO A 127 -5.06 -2.86 -29.37
C PRO A 127 -4.34 -3.95 -30.16
N ASN A 128 -3.05 -4.19 -29.87
CA ASN A 128 -2.26 -5.25 -30.49
C ASN A 128 -2.48 -6.64 -29.84
N GLY A 129 -3.33 -6.75 -28.82
CA GLY A 129 -3.62 -7.98 -28.09
C GLY A 129 -2.76 -8.21 -26.85
N ASP A 130 -1.76 -7.35 -26.57
CA ASP A 130 -0.90 -7.51 -25.39
C ASP A 130 -1.67 -7.25 -24.09
N LEU A 131 -1.50 -8.13 -23.11
CA LEU A 131 -1.99 -7.91 -21.76
C LEU A 131 -1.12 -6.84 -21.08
N LEU A 132 -1.73 -5.72 -20.69
CA LEU A 132 -1.07 -4.59 -20.03
C LEU A 132 -1.23 -4.62 -18.51
N GLU A 133 -2.38 -5.05 -18.02
CA GLU A 133 -2.67 -5.19 -16.59
C GLU A 133 -3.49 -6.44 -16.34
N GLU A 134 -3.23 -7.10 -15.20
CA GLU A 134 -3.98 -8.25 -14.75
C GLU A 134 -4.05 -8.28 -13.22
N ALA A 135 -5.28 -8.32 -12.69
CA ALA A 135 -5.54 -8.45 -11.27
C ALA A 135 -6.87 -9.17 -10.98
N THR A 136 -6.92 -9.84 -9.84
CA THR A 136 -8.16 -10.27 -9.17
C THR A 136 -8.30 -9.49 -7.88
N ILE A 137 -9.36 -8.69 -7.80
CA ILE A 137 -9.65 -7.82 -6.66
C ILE A 137 -10.78 -8.45 -5.85
N VAL A 138 -10.60 -8.58 -4.53
CA VAL A 138 -11.65 -9.10 -3.64
C VAL A 138 -11.94 -8.11 -2.52
N GLY A 139 -13.20 -7.72 -2.38
CA GLY A 139 -13.67 -6.71 -1.43
C GLY A 139 -13.79 -5.31 -2.06
N SER A 140 -13.92 -4.30 -1.19
CA SER A 140 -14.02 -2.89 -1.58
C SER A 140 -12.88 -2.10 -0.96
N ARG A 141 -12.49 -0.98 -1.56
CA ARG A 141 -11.50 -0.06 -0.94
C ARG A 141 -11.99 0.55 0.38
N GLN A 142 -13.29 0.47 0.65
CA GLN A 142 -13.91 0.95 1.89
C GLN A 142 -14.06 -0.17 2.94
N SER A 143 -13.85 -1.45 2.58
CA SER A 143 -13.93 -2.53 3.57
C SER A 143 -12.65 -2.61 4.40
N ALA A 144 -12.77 -3.10 5.64
CA ALA A 144 -11.64 -3.28 6.54
C ALA A 144 -10.55 -4.20 5.97
N VAL A 145 -10.95 -5.17 5.14
CA VAL A 145 -10.04 -6.07 4.42
C VAL A 145 -10.28 -5.93 2.92
N TYR A 146 -9.20 -5.78 2.16
CA TYR A 146 -9.22 -5.58 0.71
C TYR A 146 -8.03 -6.31 0.08
N TRP A 147 -8.32 -7.26 -0.81
CA TRP A 147 -7.30 -8.10 -1.45
C TRP A 147 -7.05 -7.67 -2.89
N ARG A 148 -5.78 -7.73 -3.29
CA ARG A 148 -5.33 -7.61 -4.68
C ARG A 148 -4.34 -8.72 -4.96
N VAL A 149 -4.71 -9.66 -5.81
CA VAL A 149 -3.78 -10.61 -6.42
C VAL A 149 -3.55 -10.13 -7.84
N TYR A 150 -2.32 -9.83 -8.22
CA TYR A 150 -2.04 -9.16 -9.50
C TYR A 150 -0.67 -9.50 -10.03
N ASN A 151 -0.52 -9.37 -11.35
CA ASN A 151 0.73 -9.65 -12.02
C ASN A 151 1.73 -8.49 -11.82
N LYS A 152 2.53 -8.57 -10.75
CA LYS A 152 3.50 -7.52 -10.41
C LYS A 152 4.58 -7.34 -11.49
N LYS A 153 5.03 -8.44 -12.09
CA LYS A 153 6.03 -8.44 -13.17
C LYS A 153 5.53 -7.65 -14.38
N LEU A 154 4.25 -7.83 -14.73
CA LEU A 154 3.59 -7.09 -15.80
C LEU A 154 3.42 -5.61 -15.44
N GLU A 155 2.94 -5.30 -14.23
CA GLU A 155 2.75 -3.92 -13.76
C GLU A 155 4.05 -3.11 -13.74
N GLN A 156 5.18 -3.75 -13.46
CA GLN A 156 6.51 -3.14 -13.50
C GLN A 156 7.13 -3.09 -14.90
N GLY A 157 6.47 -3.64 -15.92
CA GLY A 157 6.99 -3.69 -17.30
C GLY A 157 8.17 -4.63 -17.51
N LEU A 158 8.43 -5.55 -16.56
CA LEU A 158 9.58 -6.46 -16.61
C LEU A 158 9.41 -7.59 -17.64
N ASN A 159 8.23 -7.72 -18.23
CA ASN A 159 7.96 -8.69 -19.31
C ASN A 159 8.59 -8.29 -20.65
N LYS A 160 9.04 -7.04 -20.81
CA LYS A 160 9.62 -6.52 -22.06
C LYS A 160 11.14 -6.64 -22.14
N LEU A 161 11.78 -7.27 -21.16
CA LEU A 161 13.24 -7.41 -21.07
C LEU A 161 13.76 -8.78 -21.51
N ALA A 162 13.03 -9.47 -22.40
CA ALA A 162 13.45 -10.74 -23.00
C ALA A 162 13.58 -10.60 -24.52
#